data_AF-A0A2N7MYV6-F1
#
_entry.id   AF-A0A2N7MYV6-F1
#
_cell.length_a   1.000
_cell.length_b   1.000
_cell.length_c   1.000
_cell.angle_alpha   90.00
_cell.angle_beta   90.00
_cell.angle_gamma   90.00
#
_symmetry.space_group_name_H-M   'P 1'
#
loop_
_entity.id
_entity.type
_entity.pdbx_description
1 polymer ?
#
loop_
_entity_poly.entity_id
_entity_poly.type
_entity_poly.pdbx_seq_one_letter_code
_entity_poly.pdbx_strand_id
1 'polypeptide(L)'
;MYLELAKQACQSEREYEWGLACELWSEAATKAPEGSTNKYWALLRSDFCRCRGREHGMCFLTEAAYQREETREAVRGLNRLNYLKGK
;
A
#
# COMPACT_ATOMS: atom_id res chain seq x y z
N MET A 1 -7.32 8.70 -11.25
CA MET A 1 -6.74 9.18 -9.98
C MET A 1 -5.83 8.13 -9.34
N TYR A 2 -6.30 6.92 -9.00
CA TYR A 2 -5.46 5.82 -8.50
C TYR A 2 -4.18 5.58 -9.33
N LEU A 3 -4.32 5.39 -10.65
CA LEU A 3 -3.18 5.03 -11.52
C LEU A 3 -2.08 6.11 -11.56
N GLU A 4 -2.44 7.39 -11.43
CA GLU A 4 -1.45 8.47 -11.42
C GLU A 4 -0.66 8.48 -10.11
N LEU A 5 -1.34 8.34 -8.97
CA LEU A 5 -0.69 8.20 -7.67
C LEU A 5 0.19 6.95 -7.61
N ALA A 6 -0.28 5.81 -8.14
CA ALA A 6 0.48 4.58 -8.20
C ALA A 6 1.74 4.72 -9.08
N LYS A 7 1.67 5.44 -10.19
CA LYS A 7 2.86 5.73 -11.04
C LYS A 7 3.88 6.57 -10.28
N GLN A 8 3.43 7.60 -9.58
CA GLN A 8 4.32 8.46 -8.77
C GLN A 8 4.95 7.66 -7.63
N ALA A 9 4.16 6.85 -6.91
CA ALA A 9 4.66 5.99 -5.85
C ALA A 9 5.73 5.02 -6.37
N CYS A 10 5.50 4.37 -7.52
CA CYS A 10 6.49 3.53 -8.18
C CYS A 10 7.77 4.28 -8.55
N GLN A 11 7.68 5.56 -8.94
CA GLN A 11 8.87 6.37 -9.21
C GLN A 11 9.66 6.63 -7.92
N SER A 12 8.98 7.04 -6.86
CA SER A 12 9.62 7.27 -5.55
C SER A 12 10.27 6.00 -4.99
N GLU A 13 9.67 4.83 -5.19
CA GLU A 13 10.32 3.55 -4.84
C GLU A 13 11.63 3.33 -5.59
N ARG A 14 11.69 3.66 -6.90
CA ARG A 14 12.91 3.53 -7.70
C ARG A 14 14.00 4.51 -7.26
N GLU A 15 13.58 5.64 -6.70
CA GLU A 15 14.46 6.69 -6.17
C GLU A 15 14.86 6.45 -4.70
N TYR A 16 14.41 5.34 -4.09
CA TYR A 16 14.63 5.02 -2.67
C TYR A 16 14.01 6.04 -1.70
N GLU A 17 13.07 6.85 -2.18
CA GLU A 17 12.30 7.82 -1.41
C GLU A 17 11.15 7.11 -0.66
N TRP A 18 11.52 6.21 0.26
CA TRP A 18 10.60 5.27 0.90
C TRP A 18 9.45 5.93 1.68
N GLY A 19 9.72 7.08 2.32
CA GLY A 19 8.69 7.86 3.01
C GLY A 19 7.64 8.39 2.05
N LEU A 20 8.08 9.05 0.98
CA LEU A 20 7.19 9.59 -0.05
C LEU A 20 6.43 8.47 -0.78
N ALA A 21 7.11 7.37 -1.13
CA ALA A 21 6.46 6.21 -1.73
C ALA A 21 5.35 5.63 -0.83
N CYS A 22 5.61 5.54 0.48
CA CYS A 22 4.62 5.08 1.46
C CYS A 22 3.39 6.01 1.49
N GLU A 23 3.59 7.32 1.52
CA GLU A 23 2.50 8.30 1.52
C GLU A 23 1.67 8.23 0.22
N LEU A 24 2.32 8.20 -0.93
CA LEU A 24 1.67 8.12 -2.23
C LEU A 24 0.86 6.82 -2.39
N TRP A 25 1.38 5.69 -1.92
CA TRP A 25 0.61 4.43 -1.90
C TRP A 25 -0.58 4.48 -0.95
N SER A 26 -0.42 5.10 0.21
CA SER A 26 -1.52 5.28 1.17
C SER A 26 -2.60 6.17 0.56
N GLU A 27 -2.23 7.26 -0.10
CA GLU A 27 -3.18 8.11 -0.81
C GLU A 27 -3.84 7.34 -1.96
N ALA A 28 -3.08 6.60 -2.77
CA ALA A 28 -3.61 5.77 -3.84
C ALA A 28 -4.68 4.80 -3.34
N ALA A 29 -4.48 4.19 -2.16
CA ALA A 29 -5.47 3.31 -1.54
C ALA A 29 -6.80 4.03 -1.25
N THR A 30 -6.77 5.29 -0.79
CA THR A 30 -7.99 6.09 -0.55
C THR A 30 -8.73 6.46 -1.82
N LYS A 31 -8.05 6.46 -2.97
CA LYS A 31 -8.62 6.79 -4.28
C LYS A 31 -9.06 5.56 -5.07
N ALA A 32 -8.71 4.36 -4.61
CA ALA A 32 -9.09 3.11 -5.24
C ALA A 32 -10.52 2.70 -4.79
N PRO A 33 -11.30 2.04 -5.66
CA PRO A 33 -12.62 1.53 -5.27
C PRO A 33 -12.53 0.58 -4.08
N GLU A 34 -13.51 0.66 -3.18
CA GLU A 34 -13.59 -0.20 -2.00
C GLU A 34 -13.63 -1.67 -2.40
N GLY A 35 -12.94 -2.52 -1.65
CA GLY A 35 -12.89 -3.96 -1.92
C GLY A 35 -12.17 -4.38 -3.22
N SER A 36 -11.57 -3.44 -3.95
CA SER A 36 -10.88 -3.74 -5.21
C SER A 36 -9.45 -4.26 -5.01
N THR A 37 -8.95 -5.02 -5.99
CA THR A 37 -7.54 -5.43 -6.05
C THR A 37 -6.60 -4.23 -5.95
N ASN A 38 -6.95 -3.10 -6.57
CA ASN A 38 -6.14 -1.88 -6.55
C ASN A 38 -6.00 -1.30 -5.14
N LYS A 39 -7.10 -1.25 -4.37
CA LYS A 39 -7.06 -0.76 -2.99
C LYS A 39 -6.17 -1.65 -2.13
N TYR A 40 -6.39 -2.96 -2.21
CA TYR A 40 -5.60 -3.91 -1.42
C TYR A 40 -4.12 -3.90 -1.82
N TRP A 41 -3.82 -3.83 -3.12
CA TRP A 41 -2.45 -3.73 -3.62
C TRP A 41 -1.75 -2.47 -3.08
N ALA A 42 -2.41 -1.32 -3.13
CA ALA A 42 -1.87 -0.07 -2.62
C ALA A 42 -1.57 -0.12 -1.12
N LEU A 43 -2.48 -0.70 -0.32
CA LEU A 43 -2.25 -0.90 1.12
C LEU A 43 -1.03 -1.77 1.40
N LEU A 44 -0.86 -2.87 0.66
CA LEU A 44 0.31 -3.74 0.81
C LEU A 44 1.61 -3.04 0.39
N ARG A 45 1.58 -2.25 -0.69
CA ARG A 45 2.75 -1.49 -1.15
C ARG A 45 3.13 -0.36 -0.21
N SER A 46 2.14 0.31 0.39
CA SER A 46 2.37 1.28 1.47
C SER A 46 3.10 0.63 2.64
N ASP A 47 2.65 -0.54 3.11
CA ASP A 47 3.32 -1.26 4.21
C ASP A 47 4.73 -1.74 3.83
N PHE A 48 4.93 -2.19 2.59
CA PHE A 48 6.26 -2.52 2.08
C PHE A 48 7.22 -1.33 2.12
N CYS A 49 6.80 -0.17 1.59
CA CYS A 49 7.63 1.05 1.59
C CYS A 49 7.95 1.50 3.02
N ARG A 50 6.99 1.36 3.94
CA ARG A 50 7.21 1.65 5.37
C ARG A 50 8.24 0.73 6.00
N CYS A 51 8.18 -0.57 5.72
CA CYS A 51 9.18 -1.53 6.19
C CYS A 51 10.57 -1.16 5.67
N ARG A 52 10.70 -0.83 4.38
CA ARG A 52 11.96 -0.33 3.80
C ARG A 52 12.43 0.95 4.47
N GLY A 53 11.57 1.95 4.63
CA GLY A 53 11.92 3.18 5.32
C GLY A 53 12.49 2.94 6.73
N ARG A 54 11.90 1.99 7.49
CA ARG A 54 12.42 1.60 8.81
C ARG A 54 13.80 0.95 8.75
N GLU A 55 14.06 0.08 7.78
CA GLU A 55 15.40 -0.50 7.55
C GLU A 55 16.45 0.61 7.28
N HIS A 56 16.02 1.73 6.71
CA HIS A 56 16.85 2.90 6.42
C HIS A 56 16.81 4.00 7.51
N GLY A 57 16.28 3.70 8.70
CA GLY A 57 16.30 4.61 9.85
C GLY A 57 15.18 5.66 9.89
N MET A 58 14.18 5.58 9.00
CA MET A 58 13.02 6.48 9.05
C MET A 58 12.08 6.10 10.20
N CYS A 59 11.53 7.12 10.87
CA CYS A 59 10.51 6.95 11.90
C CYS A 59 9.14 7.40 11.38
N PHE A 60 8.18 6.49 11.34
CA PHE A 60 6.79 6.79 10.98
C PHE A 60 5.97 6.92 12.26
N LEU A 61 5.66 8.17 12.64
CA LEU A 61 5.07 8.51 13.96
C LEU A 61 3.57 8.20 14.07
N THR A 62 2.87 7.97 12.96
CA THR A 62 1.44 7.63 12.96
C THR A 62 1.26 6.10 13.02
N GLU A 63 1.04 5.63 14.25
CA GLU A 63 1.31 4.29 14.75
C GLU A 63 0.45 3.11 14.20
N ALA A 64 1.20 2.10 13.74
CA ALA A 64 1.15 0.65 13.95
C ALA A 64 -0.17 -0.15 14.02
N ALA A 65 -1.23 0.29 14.69
CA ALA A 65 -2.37 -0.60 14.97
C ALA A 65 -3.35 -0.68 13.80
N TYR A 66 -3.82 0.49 13.34
CA TYR A 66 -4.79 0.60 12.26
C TYR A 66 -4.23 0.05 10.93
N GLN A 67 -2.98 0.38 10.63
CA GLN A 67 -2.32 -0.04 9.39
C GLN A 67 -2.06 -1.55 9.32
N ARG A 68 -1.70 -2.20 10.45
CA ARG A 68 -1.52 -3.66 10.48
C ARG A 68 -2.83 -4.39 10.17
N GLU A 69 -3.95 -3.86 10.65
CA GLU A 69 -5.25 -4.44 10.35
C GLU A 69 -5.65 -4.21 8.89
N GLU A 70 -5.41 -3.02 8.34
CA GLU A 70 -5.60 -2.74 6.91
C GLU A 70 -4.77 -3.65 6.00
N THR A 71 -3.49 -3.89 6.34
CA THR A 71 -2.64 -4.83 5.61
C THR A 71 -3.18 -6.26 5.68
N ARG A 72 -3.64 -6.71 6.85
CA ARG A 72 -4.24 -8.05 7.02
C ARG A 72 -5.53 -8.19 6.21
N GLU A 73 -6.40 -7.19 6.26
CA GLU A 73 -7.62 -7.17 5.47
C GLU A 73 -7.32 -7.10 3.97
N ALA A 74 -6.27 -6.40 3.57
CA ALA A 74 -5.81 -6.39 2.18
C ALA A 74 -5.36 -7.78 1.70
N VAL A 75 -4.58 -8.52 2.51
CA VAL A 75 -4.20 -9.90 2.18
C VAL A 75 -5.44 -10.79 2.07
N ARG A 76 -6.36 -10.74 3.05
CA ARG A 76 -7.61 -11.51 3.04
C ARG A 76 -8.48 -11.15 1.83
N GLY A 77 -8.57 -9.87 1.51
CA GLY A 77 -9.30 -9.34 0.37
C GLY A 77 -8.77 -9.86 -0.96
N LEU A 78 -7.45 -9.81 -1.18
CA LEU A 78 -6.83 -10.37 -2.39
C LEU A 78 -7.03 -11.87 -2.51
N ASN A 79 -6.88 -12.62 -1.41
CA ASN A 79 -7.13 -14.06 -1.41
C ASN A 79 -8.58 -14.40 -1.81
N ARG A 80 -9.56 -13.65 -1.27
CA ARG A 80 -10.98 -13.78 -1.65
C ARG A 80 -11.21 -13.50 -3.14
N LEU A 81 -10.64 -12.42 -3.66
CA LEU A 81 -10.77 -12.06 -5.07
C LEU A 81 -10.11 -13.08 -6.02
N ASN A 82 -8.94 -13.60 -5.66
CA ASN A 82 -8.25 -14.63 -6.45
C ASN A 82 -9.03 -15.94 -6.48
N TYR A 83 -9.60 -16.36 -5.35
CA TYR A 83 -10.46 -17.54 -5.29
C TYR A 83 -11.71 -17.40 -6.19
N LEU A 84 -12.31 -16.21 -6.24
CA LEU A 84 -13.47 -15.93 -7.09
C LEU A 84 -13.14 -15.91 -8.59
N LYS A 85 -11.91 -15.55 -8.97
CA LYS A 85 -11.44 -15.58 -10.38
C LYS A 85 -11.12 -16.98 -10.90
N GLY A 86 -10.91 -17.95 -10.00
CA GLY A 86 -10.60 -19.34 -10.35
C GLY A 86 -11.82 -20.26 -10.48
N LYS A 87 -13.03 -19.70 -10.41
CA LYS A 87 -14.30 -20.40 -10.66
C LYS A 87 -14.90 -19.91 -11.98
#